data_AF-A0AAU9LGQ1-F1
#
_entry.id   AF-A0AAU9LGQ1-F1
#
_cell.length_a   1.000
_cell.length_b   1.000
_cell.length_c   1.000
_cell.angle_alpha   90.00
_cell.angle_beta   90.00
_cell.angle_gamma   90.00
#
_symmetry.space_group_name_H-M   'P 1'
#
loop_
_entity.id
_entity.type
_entity.pdbx_description
1 polymer ?
#
loop_
_entity_poly.entity_id
_entity_poly.type
_entity_poly.pdbx_seq_one_letter_code
_entity_poly.pdbx_strand_id
1 'polypeptide(L)'
;MDCKVHCQERNIRIYGVEIMQNAKSITDRPFHGDAAFIMGNEGSGMNSTQMAICDEFVYIPQYGGGTASLNVTVAASIILQSFALWAKSPAGNVEKAVAKNEIYNSKEDIA
;
A
#
# COMPACT_ATOMS: atom_id res chain seq x y z
N MET A 1 11.05 -6.01 -18.45
CA MET A 1 11.79 -5.51 -17.28
C MET A 1 11.13 -6.14 -16.05
N ASP A 2 11.87 -6.86 -15.21
CA ASP A 2 11.33 -7.47 -13.98
C ASP A 2 10.98 -6.36 -12.97
N CYS A 3 9.80 -6.43 -12.34
CA CYS A 3 9.31 -5.44 -11.37
C CYS A 3 10.29 -5.26 -10.21
N LYS A 4 10.91 -6.35 -9.75
CA LYS A 4 11.90 -6.30 -8.65
C LYS A 4 13.13 -5.51 -9.06
N VAL A 5 13.65 -5.77 -10.26
CA VAL A 5 14.82 -5.05 -10.80
C VAL A 5 14.52 -3.56 -10.94
N HIS A 6 13.34 -3.21 -11.46
CA HIS A 6 12.92 -1.82 -11.59
C HIS A 6 12.89 -1.06 -10.25
N CYS A 7 12.38 -1.72 -9.19
CA CYS A 7 12.33 -1.15 -7.85
C CYS A 7 13.74 -0.99 -7.26
N GLN A 8 14.59 -2.02 -7.39
CA GLN A 8 15.98 -2.00 -6.92
C GLN A 8 16.81 -0.88 -7.55
N GLU A 9 16.72 -0.71 -8.87
CA GLU A 9 17.42 0.37 -9.61
C GLU A 9 17.02 1.77 -9.14
N ARG A 10 15.82 1.93 -8.58
CA ARG A 10 15.26 3.20 -8.11
C ARG A 10 15.30 3.35 -6.58
N ASN A 11 15.90 2.40 -5.88
CA ASN A 11 15.91 2.37 -4.42
C ASN A 11 14.48 2.41 -3.80
N ILE A 12 13.53 1.77 -4.48
CA ILE A 12 12.14 1.59 -4.02
C ILE A 12 12.07 0.29 -3.23
N ARG A 13 11.59 0.36 -1.99
CA ARG A 13 11.43 -0.79 -1.12
C ARG A 13 10.08 -1.47 -1.34
N ILE A 14 10.10 -2.79 -1.52
CA ILE A 14 8.89 -3.58 -1.75
C ILE A 14 8.37 -4.13 -0.43
N TYR A 15 7.20 -3.66 0.01
CA TYR A 15 6.52 -4.13 1.20
C TYR A 15 5.43 -5.15 0.84
N GLY A 16 5.51 -6.34 1.40
CA GLY A 16 4.41 -7.31 1.40
C GLY A 16 3.42 -6.99 2.51
N VAL A 17 2.12 -6.97 2.20
CA VAL A 17 1.06 -6.77 3.18
C VAL A 17 0.43 -8.12 3.51
N GLU A 18 0.86 -8.71 4.62
CA GLU A 18 0.47 -10.06 5.04
C GLU A 18 0.59 -10.24 6.55
N ILE A 19 -0.29 -11.06 7.13
CA ILE A 19 -0.28 -11.40 8.56
C ILE A 19 0.65 -12.59 8.77
N MET A 20 1.90 -12.31 9.15
CA MET A 20 2.92 -13.33 9.38
C MET A 20 3.87 -12.95 10.52
N GLN A 21 4.59 -13.95 11.07
CA GLN A 21 5.38 -13.79 12.30
C GLN A 21 6.49 -12.74 12.21
N ASN A 22 7.05 -12.49 11.03
CA ASN A 22 8.11 -11.51 10.78
C ASN A 22 7.59 -10.17 10.21
N ALA A 23 6.27 -9.99 10.09
CA ALA A 23 5.69 -8.73 9.64
C ALA A 23 5.70 -7.69 10.78
N LYS A 24 6.00 -6.44 10.43
CA LYS A 24 5.95 -5.30 11.36
C LYS A 24 4.56 -4.69 11.40
N SER A 25 4.11 -4.27 12.58
CA SER A 25 2.84 -3.55 12.69
C SER A 25 2.95 -2.18 12.02
N ILE A 26 1.95 -1.78 11.24
CA ILE A 26 1.89 -0.41 10.70
C ILE A 26 1.73 0.67 11.78
N THR A 27 1.32 0.31 13.01
CA THR A 27 1.24 1.25 14.13
C THR A 27 2.62 1.74 14.55
N ASP A 28 3.66 0.94 14.31
CA ASP A 28 5.05 1.25 14.66
C ASP A 28 5.72 2.10 13.58
N ARG A 29 4.97 2.50 12.54
CA ARG A 29 5.42 3.30 11.40
C ARG A 29 6.67 2.72 10.73
N PRO A 30 6.59 1.48 10.21
CA PRO A 30 7.75 0.73 9.71
C PRO A 30 8.25 1.19 8.33
N PHE A 31 7.70 2.28 7.78
CA PHE A 31 7.97 2.71 6.42
C PHE A 31 9.25 3.53 6.33
N HIS A 32 9.94 3.39 5.21
CA HIS A 32 11.19 4.07 4.89
C HIS A 32 11.30 4.28 3.38
N GLY A 33 11.72 5.48 2.97
CA GLY A 33 11.98 5.84 1.58
C GLY A 33 10.78 5.69 0.65
N ASP A 34 11.07 5.54 -0.63
CA ASP A 34 10.07 5.22 -1.66
C ASP A 34 9.61 3.76 -1.48
N ALA A 35 8.30 3.54 -1.62
CA ALA A 35 7.67 2.26 -1.30
C ALA A 35 6.79 1.76 -2.44
N ALA A 36 6.88 0.46 -2.72
CA ALA A 36 5.92 -0.31 -3.49
C ALA A 36 5.22 -1.30 -2.56
N PHE A 37 3.93 -1.52 -2.73
CA PHE A 37 3.14 -2.42 -1.90
C PHE A 37 2.62 -3.58 -2.72
N ILE A 38 2.78 -4.79 -2.19
CA ILE A 38 2.18 -6.01 -2.75
C ILE A 38 1.19 -6.55 -1.74
N MET A 39 -0.06 -6.66 -2.16
CA MET A 39 -1.14 -7.16 -1.33
C MET A 39 -1.26 -8.67 -1.45
N GLY A 40 -1.59 -9.36 -0.35
CA GLY A 40 -2.01 -10.76 -0.38
C GLY A 40 -3.29 -10.96 -1.21
N ASN A 41 -3.44 -12.13 -1.80
CA ASN A 41 -4.64 -12.52 -2.52
C ASN A 41 -5.78 -12.86 -1.56
N GLU A 42 -7.04 -12.68 -1.98
CA GLU A 42 -8.19 -13.02 -1.15
C GLU A 42 -8.21 -14.51 -0.79
N GLY A 43 -8.42 -14.80 0.49
CA GLY A 43 -8.51 -16.15 1.07
C GLY A 43 -7.20 -16.94 1.15
N SER A 44 -6.26 -16.71 0.24
CA SER A 44 -4.99 -17.46 0.13
C SER A 44 -3.75 -16.69 0.57
N GLY A 45 -3.86 -15.37 0.78
CA GLY A 45 -2.73 -14.53 1.15
C GLY A 45 -1.68 -14.47 0.04
N MET A 46 -0.41 -14.34 0.43
CA MET A 46 0.73 -14.34 -0.49
C MET A 46 1.32 -15.74 -0.71
N ASN A 47 1.63 -16.06 -1.98
CA ASN A 47 2.41 -17.26 -2.31
C ASN A 47 3.92 -17.04 -2.14
N SER A 48 4.70 -18.12 -2.18
CA SER A 48 6.16 -18.08 -1.97
C SER A 48 6.91 -17.17 -2.95
N THR A 49 6.47 -17.13 -4.22
CA THR A 49 7.06 -16.25 -5.24
C THR A 49 6.81 -14.78 -4.92
N GLN A 50 5.60 -14.43 -4.47
CA GLN A 50 5.25 -13.07 -4.04
C GLN A 50 6.01 -12.66 -2.78
N MET A 51 6.19 -13.58 -1.83
CA MET A 51 7.00 -13.31 -0.65
C MET A 51 8.48 -13.10 -1.00
N ALA A 52 9.03 -13.87 -1.94
CA ALA A 52 10.46 -13.78 -2.32
C ALA A 52 10.86 -12.48 -3.03
N ILE A 53 9.89 -11.73 -3.57
CA ILE A 53 10.14 -10.41 -4.17
C ILE A 53 10.05 -9.26 -3.18
N CYS A 54 9.42 -9.46 -2.02
CA CYS A 54 9.30 -8.42 -0.99
C CYS A 54 10.61 -8.26 -0.21
N ASP A 55 10.94 -7.01 0.14
CA ASP A 55 12.07 -6.67 1.00
C ASP A 55 11.68 -6.72 2.48
N GLU A 56 10.46 -6.29 2.80
CA GLU A 56 9.92 -6.27 4.16
C GLU A 56 8.43 -6.65 4.16
N PHE A 57 7.91 -7.05 5.32
CA PHE A 57 6.50 -7.36 5.50
C PHE A 57 5.87 -6.47 6.56
N VAL A 58 4.65 -6.04 6.32
CA VAL A 58 3.85 -5.23 7.24
C VAL A 58 2.45 -5.78 7.38
N TYR A 59 1.81 -5.54 8.53
CA TYR A 59 0.44 -5.96 8.78
C TYR A 59 -0.36 -4.90 9.53
N ILE A 60 -1.68 -5.00 9.42
CA ILE A 60 -2.65 -4.20 10.17
C ILE A 60 -3.02 -5.00 11.43
N PRO A 61 -2.76 -4.48 12.64
CA PRO A 61 -3.22 -5.12 13.87
C PRO A 61 -4.74 -5.32 13.86
N GLN A 62 -5.16 -6.56 14.10
CA GLN A 62 -6.56 -6.93 14.21
C GLN A 62 -6.82 -7.41 15.64
N TYR A 63 -7.92 -6.94 16.23
CA TYR A 63 -8.31 -7.25 17.60
C TYR A 63 -9.69 -7.91 17.59
N GLY A 64 -9.84 -8.98 18.37
CA GLY A 64 -11.08 -9.78 18.44
C GLY A 64 -10.94 -11.15 17.78
N GLY A 65 -11.95 -12.01 17.98
CA GLY A 65 -11.97 -13.39 17.43
C GLY A 65 -12.65 -13.52 16.07
N GLY A 66 -13.13 -12.41 15.50
CA GLY A 66 -13.90 -12.39 14.27
C GLY A 66 -13.04 -11.98 13.08
N THR A 67 -12.86 -12.92 12.15
CA THR A 67 -12.17 -12.86 10.85
C THR A 67 -10.69 -13.20 10.84
N ALA A 68 -10.28 -13.96 9.82
CA ALA A 68 -8.89 -14.32 9.56
C ALA A 68 -8.09 -13.15 8.95
N SER A 69 -8.76 -12.23 8.24
CA SER A 69 -8.17 -11.04 7.63
C SER A 69 -9.23 -9.98 7.31
N LEU A 70 -8.78 -8.78 6.94
CA LEU A 70 -9.61 -7.75 6.31
C LEU A 70 -9.78 -8.04 4.80
N ASN A 71 -10.78 -7.40 4.18
CA ASN A 71 -10.86 -7.31 2.72
C ASN A 71 -9.59 -6.66 2.14
N VAL A 72 -9.09 -7.15 1.01
CA VAL A 72 -7.82 -6.71 0.43
C VAL A 72 -7.79 -5.22 0.07
N THR A 73 -8.91 -4.68 -0.44
CA THR A 73 -9.04 -3.27 -0.78
C THR A 73 -9.09 -2.39 0.46
N VAL A 74 -9.75 -2.86 1.52
CA VAL A 74 -9.76 -2.19 2.83
C VAL A 74 -8.37 -2.21 3.45
N ALA A 75 -7.65 -3.33 3.36
CA ALA A 75 -6.28 -3.40 3.82
C ALA A 75 -5.40 -2.41 3.04
N ALA A 76 -5.51 -2.38 1.70
CA ALA A 76 -4.75 -1.46 0.85
C ALA A 76 -4.99 0.01 1.23
N SER A 77 -6.24 0.42 1.46
CA SER A 77 -6.54 1.81 1.83
C SER A 77 -5.94 2.20 3.18
N ILE A 78 -5.98 1.32 4.18
CA ILE A 78 -5.37 1.54 5.49
C ILE A 78 -3.84 1.65 5.38
N ILE A 79 -3.20 0.75 4.62
CA ILE A 79 -1.75 0.76 4.40
C ILE A 79 -1.32 2.07 3.72
N LEU A 80 -1.98 2.45 2.62
CA LEU A 80 -1.66 3.65 1.87
C LEU A 80 -1.87 4.92 2.70
N GLN A 81 -2.96 4.98 3.47
CA GLN A 81 -3.19 6.10 4.39
C GLN A 81 -2.12 6.18 5.48
N SER A 82 -1.74 5.04 6.07
CA SER A 82 -0.67 4.99 7.07
C SER A 82 0.67 5.45 6.49
N PHE A 83 1.01 5.02 5.27
CA PHE A 83 2.19 5.48 4.55
C PHE A 83 2.14 6.99 4.28
N ALA A 84 1.02 7.53 3.80
CA ALA A 84 0.86 8.95 3.54
C ALA A 84 1.04 9.80 4.81
N LEU A 85 0.49 9.34 5.95
CA LEU A 85 0.67 9.99 7.25
C LEU A 85 2.13 9.95 7.72
N TRP A 86 2.81 8.80 7.56
CA TRP A 86 4.24 8.67 7.88
C TRP A 86 5.09 9.60 7.01
N ALA A 87 4.85 9.64 5.70
CA ALA A 87 5.57 10.46 4.75
C ALA A 87 5.35 11.96 4.95
N LYS A 88 4.40 12.35 5.81
CA LYS A 88 3.91 13.73 5.95
C LYS A 88 3.53 14.33 4.60
N SER A 89 3.01 13.49 3.69
CA SER A 89 2.59 13.95 2.37
C SER A 89 1.55 15.05 2.57
N PRO A 90 1.76 16.26 2.01
CA PRO A 90 0.83 17.35 2.23
C PRO A 90 -0.53 16.97 1.62
N ALA A 91 -1.54 16.79 2.46
CA ALA A 91 -2.93 16.51 2.06
C ALA A 91 -3.44 17.52 1.00
N GLY A 92 -2.89 18.74 1.00
CA GLY A 92 -3.20 19.79 0.03
C GLY A 92 -2.82 19.49 -1.43
N ASN A 93 -2.00 18.48 -1.72
CA ASN A 93 -1.75 18.04 -3.11
C ASN A 93 -2.83 17.06 -3.60
N VAL A 94 -3.46 16.30 -2.71
CA VAL A 94 -4.57 15.40 -3.06
C VAL A 94 -5.81 16.22 -3.36
N GLU A 95 -6.16 17.20 -2.53
CA GLU A 95 -7.29 18.12 -2.78
C GLU A 95 -7.10 18.89 -4.09
N LYS A 96 -5.89 19.36 -4.38
CA LYS A 96 -5.57 20.02 -5.66
C LYS A 96 -5.65 19.06 -6.84
N ALA A 97 -5.23 17.80 -6.70
CA ALA A 97 -5.33 16.81 -7.77
C ALA A 97 -6.78 16.40 -8.03
N VAL A 98 -7.59 16.22 -6.99
CA VAL A 98 -9.03 15.93 -7.08
C VAL A 98 -9.75 17.09 -7.75
N ALA A 99 -9.54 18.33 -7.30
CA ALA A 99 -10.13 19.52 -7.91
C ALA A 99 -9.72 19.67 -9.39
N LYS A 100 -8.47 19.33 -9.75
CA LYS A 100 -8.01 19.38 -11.14
C LYS A 100 -8.69 18.32 -12.01
N ASN A 101 -9.02 17.16 -11.45
CA ASN A 101 -9.68 16.07 -12.17
C ASN A 101 -11.18 16.35 -12.39
N GLU A 102 -11.86 16.98 -11.43
CA GLU A 102 -13.24 17.45 -11.59
C GLU A 102 -13.36 18.55 -12.67
N ILE A 103 -12.40 19.48 -12.71
CA ILE A 103 -12.32 20.51 -13.74
C ILE A 103 -12.01 19.93 -15.13
N TYR A 104 -11.28 18.81 -15.20
CA TYR A 104 -11.00 18.13 -16.47
C TYR A 104 -12.25 17.40 -17.01
N ASN A 105 -12.93 16.61 -16.19
CA ASN A 105 -14.13 15.86 -16.61
C ASN A 105 -15.29 16.78 -16.98
N SER A 106 -15.46 17.91 -16.28
CA SER A 106 -16.49 18.90 -16.62
C SER A 106 -16.27 19.60 -17.97
N LYS A 107 -15.06 19.55 -18.56
CA LYS A 107 -14.79 20.09 -19.90
C LYS A 107 -15.08 19.11 -21.04
N GLU A 108 -15.14 17.81 -20.75
CA GLU A 108 -15.52 16.78 -21.73
C GLU A 108 -17.05 16.72 -21.93
N ASP A 109 -17.84 17.12 -20.92
CA ASP A 109 -19.31 17.19 -21.01
C ASP A 109 -19.84 18.39 -21.82
N ILE A 110 -18.96 19.30 -22.27
CA ILE A 110 -19.32 20.51 -23.05
C ILE A 110 -18.87 20.41 -24.52
N ALA A 111 -18.46 19.23 -24.98
CA ALA A 111 -18.07 18.94 -26.37
C ALA A 111 -19.17 18.21 -27.14
#